data_AF-A0A0S8EP06-F1
#
_entry.id   AF-A0A0S8EP06-F1
#
_cell.length_a   1.000
_cell.length_b   1.000
_cell.length_c   1.000
_cell.angle_alpha   90.00
_cell.angle_beta   90.00
_cell.angle_gamma   90.00
#
_symmetry.space_group_name_H-M   'P 1'
#
loop_
_entity.id
_entity.type
_entity.pdbx_description
1 polymer ?
#
loop_
_entity_poly.entity_id
_entity_poly.type
_entity_poly.pdbx_seq_one_letter_code
_entity_poly.pdbx_strand_id
1 'polypeptide(L)'
;MENQPPFITAFWVCAGLIGIGLLPMPYGYYMLLRLALFGVCAWGVVLLYRRHAGLAAGLGIGVLLYNPVFPIHLGAKAPWVVLNLVTLALLFVASKQLAPPVRPQATEKSDEE
;
A
#
# COMPACT_ATOMS: atom_id res chain seq x y z
N MET A 1 21.34 -4.65 -10.18
CA MET A 1 19.92 -4.95 -9.93
C MET A 1 19.46 -3.95 -8.89
N GLU A 2 18.88 -2.87 -9.40
CA GLU A 2 18.47 -1.66 -8.68
C GLU A 2 17.62 -2.02 -7.46
N ASN A 3 18.02 -1.56 -6.27
CA ASN A 3 17.23 -1.69 -5.04
C ASN A 3 15.98 -0.82 -5.14
N GLN A 4 14.99 -1.26 -5.92
CA GLN A 4 13.65 -0.70 -5.92
C GLN A 4 13.11 -0.75 -4.48
N PRO A 5 12.53 0.33 -3.95
CA PRO A 5 12.04 0.31 -2.59
C PRO A 5 10.98 -0.80 -2.46
N PRO A 6 11.09 -1.71 -1.48
CA PRO A 6 10.23 -2.90 -1.36
C PRO A 6 8.74 -2.56 -1.28
N PHE A 7 8.43 -1.30 -0.97
CA PHE A 7 7.09 -0.75 -0.89
C PHE A 7 6.39 -0.57 -2.25
N ILE A 8 7.13 -0.28 -3.34
CA ILE A 8 6.54 -0.16 -4.68
C ILE A 8 6.09 -1.53 -5.18
N THR A 9 6.88 -2.57 -4.91
CA THR A 9 6.51 -3.96 -5.23
C THR A 9 5.25 -4.37 -4.46
N ALA A 10 5.18 -4.04 -3.17
CA ALA A 10 3.99 -4.30 -2.36
C ALA A 10 2.72 -3.61 -2.89
N PHE A 11 2.84 -2.39 -3.42
CA PHE A 11 1.74 -1.69 -4.09
C PHE A 11 1.23 -2.47 -5.32
N TRP A 12 2.12 -2.91 -6.21
CA TRP A 12 1.73 -3.66 -7.41
C TRP A 12 1.08 -5.00 -7.08
N VAL A 13 1.58 -5.69 -6.04
CA VAL A 13 0.96 -6.92 -5.54
C VAL A 13 -0.46 -6.64 -5.02
N CYS A 14 -0.65 -5.61 -4.19
CA CYS A 14 -1.98 -5.23 -3.71
C CYS A 14 -2.93 -4.82 -4.85
N ALA A 15 -2.45 -4.08 -5.85
CA ALA A 15 -3.24 -3.70 -7.02
C ALA A 15 -3.72 -4.92 -7.80
N GLY A 16 -2.82 -5.89 -8.03
CA GLY A 16 -3.18 -7.16 -8.68
C GLY A 16 -4.20 -7.97 -7.88
N LEU A 17 -4.02 -8.07 -6.56
CA LEU A 17 -4.95 -8.77 -5.68
C LEU A 17 -6.33 -8.09 -5.63
N ILE A 18 -6.41 -6.76 -5.62
CA ILE A 18 -7.69 -6.06 -5.70
C ILE A 18 -8.35 -6.36 -7.06
N GLY A 19 -7.59 -6.31 -8.16
CA GLY A 19 -8.09 -6.63 -9.50
C GLY A 19 -8.66 -8.04 -9.63
N ILE A 20 -7.98 -9.04 -9.11
CA ILE A 20 -8.47 -10.43 -9.08
C ILE A 20 -9.72 -10.55 -8.20
N GLY A 21 -9.83 -9.74 -7.13
CA GLY A 21 -11.00 -9.71 -6.24
C GLY A 21 -12.29 -9.15 -6.86
N LEU A 22 -12.22 -8.53 -8.04
CA LEU A 22 -13.39 -8.12 -8.82
C LEU A 22 -14.06 -9.31 -9.53
N LEU A 23 -13.35 -10.43 -9.71
CA LEU A 23 -13.96 -11.66 -10.20
C LEU A 23 -14.82 -12.31 -9.09
N PRO A 24 -15.84 -13.11 -9.44
CA PRO A 24 -16.65 -13.86 -8.47
C PRO A 24 -15.81 -14.98 -7.85
N MET A 25 -14.96 -14.62 -6.88
CA MET A 25 -14.08 -15.52 -6.16
C MET A 25 -14.73 -16.01 -4.85
N PRO A 26 -14.42 -17.25 -4.41
CA PRO A 26 -14.85 -17.79 -3.13
C PRO A 26 -14.42 -16.93 -1.94
N TYR A 27 -15.19 -17.03 -0.84
CA TYR A 27 -15.02 -16.22 0.37
C TYR A 27 -13.58 -16.19 0.91
N GLY A 28 -12.85 -17.29 0.82
CA GLY A 28 -11.45 -17.39 1.28
C GLY A 28 -10.50 -16.40 0.60
N TYR A 29 -10.77 -16.00 -0.65
CA TYR A 29 -9.97 -15.00 -1.35
C TYR A 29 -9.99 -13.65 -0.64
N TYR A 30 -11.15 -13.24 -0.13
CA TYR A 30 -11.29 -11.96 0.55
C TYR A 30 -10.55 -11.94 1.89
N MET A 31 -10.36 -13.09 2.56
CA MET A 31 -9.50 -13.15 3.74
C MET A 31 -8.02 -12.94 3.39
N LEU A 32 -7.54 -13.56 2.30
CA LEU A 32 -6.17 -13.35 1.82
C LEU A 32 -5.93 -11.90 1.40
N LEU A 33 -6.90 -11.30 0.70
CA LEU A 33 -6.86 -9.90 0.31
C LEU A 33 -6.75 -8.98 1.54
N ARG A 34 -7.58 -9.22 2.57
CA ARG A 34 -7.54 -8.47 3.84
C ARG A 34 -6.19 -8.63 4.52
N LEU A 35 -5.64 -9.83 4.59
CA LEU A 35 -4.34 -10.09 5.22
C LEU A 35 -3.21 -9.37 4.48
N ALA A 36 -3.22 -9.40 3.15
CA ALA A 36 -2.26 -8.69 2.32
C ALA A 36 -2.34 -7.17 2.53
N LEU A 37 -3.54 -6.59 2.45
CA LEU A 37 -3.76 -5.17 2.69
C LEU A 37 -3.37 -4.77 4.11
N PHE A 38 -3.75 -5.57 5.11
CA PHE A 38 -3.36 -5.38 6.51
C PHE A 38 -1.83 -5.33 6.66
N GLY A 39 -1.11 -6.31 6.11
CA GLY A 39 0.34 -6.39 6.19
C GLY A 39 1.03 -5.19 5.53
N VAL A 40 0.58 -4.80 4.34
CA VAL A 40 1.18 -3.68 3.59
C VAL A 40 0.86 -2.33 4.24
N CYS A 41 -0.37 -2.13 4.75
CA CYS A 41 -0.71 -0.94 5.53
C CYS A 41 0.13 -0.85 6.80
N ALA A 42 0.28 -1.94 7.57
CA ALA A 42 1.07 -1.96 8.80
C ALA A 42 2.55 -1.65 8.52
N TRP A 43 3.11 -2.25 7.47
CA TRP A 43 4.45 -1.93 6.99
C TRP A 43 4.58 -0.44 6.66
N GLY A 44 3.62 0.12 5.91
CA GLY A 44 3.63 1.53 5.54
C GLY A 44 3.55 2.49 6.73
N VAL A 45 2.75 2.17 7.75
CA VAL A 45 2.71 2.92 9.02
C VAL A 45 4.10 2.98 9.65
N VAL A 46 4.78 1.83 9.77
CA VAL A 46 6.11 1.76 10.41
C VAL A 46 7.16 2.59 9.66
N LEU A 47 7.06 2.74 8.34
CA LEU A 47 8.00 3.59 7.60
C LEU A 47 7.62 5.08 7.61
N LEU A 48 6.32 5.41 7.57
CA LEU A 48 5.88 6.80 7.46
C LEU A 48 5.61 7.48 8.81
N TYR A 49 5.43 6.77 9.93
CA TYR A 49 4.98 7.41 11.18
C TYR A 49 5.90 8.54 11.68
N ARG A 50 7.21 8.45 11.39
CA ARG A 50 8.18 9.50 11.77
C ARG A 50 8.30 10.65 10.77
N ARG A 51 7.88 10.46 9.51
CA ARG A 51 8.09 11.43 8.42
C ARG A 51 6.79 12.11 7.97
N HIS A 52 5.68 11.37 7.98
CA HIS A 52 4.38 11.81 7.50
C HIS A 52 3.25 11.26 8.37
N ALA A 53 3.02 11.91 9.51
CA ALA A 53 2.01 11.50 10.49
C ALA A 53 0.60 11.37 9.89
N GLY A 54 0.21 12.25 8.96
CA GLY A 54 -1.11 12.18 8.29
C GLY A 54 -1.29 10.94 7.41
N LEU A 55 -0.28 10.59 6.61
CA LEU A 55 -0.32 9.37 5.78
C LEU A 55 -0.24 8.12 6.64
N ALA A 56 0.59 8.13 7.69
CA ALA A 56 0.66 7.04 8.65
C ALA A 56 -0.66 6.84 9.39
N ALA A 57 -1.37 7.91 9.77
CA ALA A 57 -2.70 7.81 10.37
C ALA A 57 -3.72 7.18 9.41
N GLY A 58 -3.74 7.61 8.14
CA GLY A 58 -4.62 7.03 7.11
C GLY A 58 -4.36 5.54 6.88
N LEU A 59 -3.09 5.13 6.81
CA LEU A 59 -2.72 3.70 6.72
C LEU A 59 -3.07 2.95 8.01
N GLY A 60 -2.94 3.57 9.18
CA GLY A 60 -3.31 3.00 10.47
C GLY A 60 -4.82 2.69 10.58
N ILE A 61 -5.67 3.55 10.01
CA ILE A 61 -7.10 3.25 9.87
C ILE A 61 -7.31 2.00 9.00
N GLY A 62 -6.56 1.87 7.90
CA GLY A 62 -6.55 0.66 7.06
C GLY A 62 -6.16 -0.61 7.83
N VAL A 63 -5.14 -0.53 8.69
CA VAL A 63 -4.73 -1.65 9.56
C VAL A 63 -5.87 -2.09 10.48
N LEU A 64 -6.59 -1.14 11.08
CA LEU A 64 -7.74 -1.48 11.93
C LEU A 64 -8.89 -2.07 11.13
N LEU A 65 -9.15 -1.54 9.93
CA LEU A 65 -10.29 -1.91 9.10
C LEU A 65 -10.14 -3.29 8.44
N TYR A 66 -8.94 -3.63 7.99
CA TYR A 66 -8.62 -4.94 7.38
C TYR A 66 -8.17 -5.98 8.39
N ASN A 67 -8.18 -5.67 9.69
CA ASN A 67 -7.73 -6.58 10.72
C ASN A 67 -8.54 -7.90 10.70
N PRO A 68 -7.91 -9.06 10.45
CA PRO A 68 -8.61 -10.34 10.40
C PRO A 68 -9.20 -10.76 11.76
N VAL A 69 -8.73 -10.17 12.86
CA VAL A 69 -9.20 -10.47 14.23
C VAL A 69 -10.60 -9.90 14.49
N PHE A 70 -10.93 -8.76 13.89
CA PHE A 70 -12.24 -8.12 14.03
C PHE A 70 -12.94 -8.08 12.67
N PRO A 71 -13.65 -9.15 12.28
CA PRO A 71 -14.36 -9.19 11.00
C PRO A 71 -15.53 -8.19 11.03
N ILE A 72 -15.30 -7.00 10.47
CA ILE A 72 -16.36 -6.03 10.23
C ILE A 72 -17.25 -6.59 9.11
N HIS A 73 -18.55 -6.68 9.37
CA HIS A 73 -19.53 -7.09 8.39
C HIS A 73 -20.24 -5.84 7.87
N LEU A 74 -19.60 -5.15 6.93
CA LEU A 74 -20.33 -4.23 6.06
C LEU A 74 -21.24 -5.14 5.22
N GLY A 75 -22.55 -5.15 5.49
CA GLY A 75 -23.52 -6.10 4.92
C GLY A 75 -23.66 -6.11 3.39
N ALA A 76 -22.81 -5.39 2.68
CA ALA A 76 -22.70 -5.37 1.23
C ALA A 76 -21.22 -5.40 0.79
N LYS A 77 -20.97 -5.91 -0.43
CA LYS A 77 -19.64 -5.90 -1.05
C LYS A 77 -19.19 -4.50 -1.49
N ALA A 78 -20.13 -3.61 -1.85
CA ALA A 78 -19.81 -2.30 -2.40
C ALA A 78 -18.95 -1.41 -1.47
N PRO A 79 -19.23 -1.30 -0.16
CA PRO A 79 -18.36 -0.59 0.78
C PRO A 79 -16.92 -1.12 0.80
N TRP A 80 -16.75 -2.44 0.75
CA TRP A 80 -15.41 -3.06 0.72
C TRP A 80 -14.63 -2.69 -0.55
N VAL A 81 -15.30 -2.62 -1.70
CA VAL A 81 -14.67 -2.18 -2.95
C VAL A 81 -14.20 -0.73 -2.83
N VAL A 82 -15.05 0.16 -2.30
CA VAL A 82 -14.69 1.58 -2.09
C VAL A 82 -13.50 1.71 -1.14
N LEU A 83 -13.52 0.99 -0.02
CA LEU A 83 -12.42 1.00 0.95
C LEU A 83 -11.11 0.50 0.32
N ASN A 84 -11.16 -0.59 -0.46
CA ASN A 84 -9.99 -1.12 -1.15
C ASN A 84 -9.40 -0.09 -2.13
N LEU A 85 -10.25 0.61 -2.88
CA LEU A 85 -9.82 1.67 -3.81
C LEU A 85 -9.18 2.86 -3.08
N VAL A 86 -9.79 3.32 -1.99
CA VAL A 86 -9.23 4.38 -1.13
C VAL A 86 -7.88 3.96 -0.56
N THR A 87 -7.77 2.71 -0.11
CA THR A 87 -6.52 2.15 0.43
C THR A 87 -5.44 2.08 -0.64
N LEU A 88 -5.80 1.68 -1.86
CA LEU A 88 -4.88 1.65 -2.98
C LEU A 88 -4.34 3.05 -3.32
N ALA A 89 -5.20 4.06 -3.31
CA ALA A 89 -4.80 5.45 -3.51
C ALA A 89 -3.85 5.95 -2.39
N LEU A 90 -4.14 5.62 -1.13
CA LEU A 90 -3.26 5.91 0.01
C LEU A 90 -1.88 5.26 -0.13
N LEU A 91 -1.84 3.98 -0.51
CA LEU A 91 -0.59 3.26 -0.76
C LEU A 91 0.20 3.85 -1.92
N PHE A 92 -0.47 4.32 -2.97
CA PHE A 92 0.17 5.01 -4.08
C PHE A 92 0.82 6.33 -3.66
N VAL A 93 0.13 7.14 -2.86
CA VAL A 93 0.72 8.38 -2.32
C VAL A 93 1.90 8.05 -1.39
N ALA A 94 1.74 7.05 -0.52
CA ALA A 94 2.82 6.62 0.37
C ALA A 94 4.05 6.09 -0.38
N SER A 95 3.86 5.38 -1.49
CA SER A 95 4.97 4.86 -2.30
C SER A 95 5.79 5.99 -2.94
N LYS A 96 5.16 7.08 -3.37
CA LYS A 96 5.87 8.27 -3.88
C LYS A 96 6.69 8.99 -2.81
N GLN A 97 6.20 9.02 -1.57
CA GLN A 97 6.92 9.62 -0.44
C GLN A 97 8.08 8.75 0.08
N LEU A 98 8.00 7.43 -0.17
CA LEU A 98 9.04 6.46 0.18
C LEU A 98 10.08 6.27 -0.93
N ALA A 99 9.78 6.68 -2.15
CA ALA A 99 10.76 6.68 -3.23
C ALA A 99 11.93 7.61 -2.83
N PRO A 100 13.18 7.16 -2.91
CA PRO A 100 14.31 8.07 -2.72
C PRO A 100 14.16 9.22 -3.73
N PRO A 101 14.43 10.48 -3.35
CA PRO A 101 14.50 11.55 -4.33
C PRO A 101 15.49 11.09 -5.40
N VAL A 102 15.06 11.08 -6.66
CA VAL A 102 15.95 10.78 -7.80
C VAL A 102 17.08 11.78 -7.68
N ARG A 103 18.22 11.34 -7.15
CA ARG A 103 19.39 12.19 -6.98
C ARG A 103 19.77 12.56 -8.41
N PRO A 104 19.72 13.84 -8.80
CA PRO A 104 20.29 14.22 -10.09
C PRO A 104 21.71 13.68 -10.07
N GLN A 105 22.04 12.79 -11.02
CA GLN A 105 23.41 12.32 -11.13
C GLN A 105 24.25 13.55 -11.35
N ALA A 106 25.19 13.80 -10.44
CA ALA A 106 26.08 14.93 -10.51
C ALA A 106 26.69 14.97 -11.91
N THR A 107 26.34 16.01 -12.65
CA THR A 107 26.97 16.50 -13.89
C THR A 107 28.43 16.93 -13.64
N GLU A 108 29.12 16.30 -12.69
CA GLU A 108 30.30 16.84 -12.01
C GLU A 108 31.50 15.92 -12.23
N LYS A 109 31.57 15.32 -13.43
CA LYS A 109 32.70 14.45 -13.81
C LYS A 109 33.13 14.59 -15.27
N SER A 110 32.71 15.66 -15.96
CA SER A 110 33.13 15.95 -17.34
C SER A 110 33.77 17.33 -17.53
N ASP A 111 33.96 18.11 -16.46
CA ASP A 111 34.70 19.38 -16.50
C ASP A 111 36.15 19.23 -15.99
N GLU A 112 36.62 18.01 -15.73
CA GLU A 112 37.98 17.73 -15.19
C GLU A 112 38.88 16.81 -16.05
N GLU A 113 38.54 16.50 -17.32
CA GLU A 113 39.48 15.82 -18.25
C GLU A 113 39.61 16.51 -19.61
#